data_AF-A0A5K0X4G9-F1
#
_entry.id   AF-A0A5K0X4G9-F1
#
_cell.length_a   1.000
_cell.length_b   1.000
_cell.length_c   1.000
_cell.angle_alpha   90.00
_cell.angle_beta   90.00
_cell.angle_gamma   90.00
#
_symmetry.space_group_name_H-M   'P 1'
#
loop_
_entity.id
_entity.type
_entity.pdbx_description
1 polymer ?
#
loop_
_entity_poly.entity_id
_entity_poly.type
_entity_poly.pdbx_seq_one_letter_code
_entity_poly.pdbx_strand_id
1 'polypeptide(L)'
;ALYYSALRCAREMIIVNDGSKNLLRAINNRLSALSFHIREYYWVDMKKINEIYRYKTEEYSHDAVNKFNIYPDQIPSWLVEWIPDKGGYLIGNLQPAHMDFRFFSLGNLWSVVSSLTTPEQSESILNLIESKWDDLIGKMPLKICFPALEYEEWRIITGSDPKNT
;
A
#
# COMPACT_ATOMS: atom_id res chain seq x y z
N ALA A 1 -2.98 0.90 7.09
CA ALA A 1 -3.38 2.26 7.53
C ALA A 1 -4.12 2.29 8.88
N LEU A 2 -5.34 1.73 8.98
CA LEU A 2 -6.17 1.82 10.20
C LEU A 2 -5.47 1.29 11.46
N TYR A 3 -4.80 0.14 11.37
CA TYR A 3 -4.07 -0.45 12.50
C TYR A 3 -2.98 0.50 13.05
N TYR A 4 -2.21 1.15 12.17
CA TYR A 4 -1.19 2.12 12.57
C TYR A 4 -1.80 3.32 13.30
N SER A 5 -2.88 3.88 12.74
CA SER A 5 -3.61 4.99 13.35
C SER A 5 -4.18 4.61 14.73
N ALA A 6 -4.77 3.42 14.86
CA ALA A 6 -5.28 2.92 16.13
C ALA A 6 -4.17 2.77 17.18
N LEU A 7 -3.00 2.25 16.80
CA LEU A 7 -1.83 2.17 17.70
C LEU A 7 -1.35 3.55 18.15
N ARG A 8 -1.32 4.53 17.24
CA ARG A 8 -0.99 5.92 17.59
C ARG A 8 -1.98 6.49 18.60
N CYS A 9 -3.29 6.37 18.32
CA CYS A 9 -4.33 6.85 19.23
C CYS A 9 -4.27 6.13 20.59
N ALA A 10 -4.08 4.81 20.60
CA ALA A 10 -3.96 4.03 21.83
C ALA A 10 -2.79 4.51 22.69
N ARG A 11 -1.64 4.81 22.07
CA ARG A 11 -0.47 5.35 22.78
C ARG A 11 -0.78 6.65 23.53
N GLU A 12 -1.57 7.55 22.94
CA GLU A 12 -1.94 8.82 23.57
C GLU A 12 -2.99 8.67 24.68
N MET A 13 -3.85 7.64 24.61
CA MET A 13 -4.94 7.44 25.58
C MET A 13 -4.56 6.55 26.78
N ILE A 14 -3.54 5.71 26.66
CA ILE A 14 -3.15 4.77 27.73
C ILE A 14 -2.50 5.51 28.90
N ILE A 15 -3.05 5.32 30.10
CA ILE A 15 -2.48 5.85 31.34
C ILE A 15 -1.20 5.06 31.70
N VAL A 16 -0.12 5.78 31.97
CA VAL A 16 1.18 5.18 32.32
C VAL A 16 1.16 4.70 33.78
N ASN A 17 1.22 3.40 33.97
CA ASN A 17 1.37 2.73 35.26
C ASN A 17 2.26 1.48 35.09
N ASP A 18 2.62 0.81 36.19
CA ASP A 18 3.56 -0.32 36.13
C ASP A 18 3.03 -1.51 35.30
N GLY A 19 1.71 -1.68 35.20
CA GLY A 19 1.09 -2.69 34.33
C GLY A 19 1.07 -2.32 32.85
N SER A 20 0.99 -1.03 32.50
CA SER A 20 0.88 -0.57 31.11
C SER A 20 2.22 -0.29 30.41
N LYS A 21 3.33 -0.22 31.16
CA LYS A 21 4.69 0.01 30.61
C LYS A 21 5.07 -1.00 29.52
N ASN A 22 4.79 -2.29 29.73
CA ASN A 22 5.09 -3.34 28.75
C ASN A 22 4.25 -3.18 27.48
N LEU A 23 2.98 -2.81 27.62
CA LEU A 23 2.07 -2.55 26.50
C LEU A 23 2.54 -1.33 25.68
N LEU A 24 2.89 -0.23 26.33
CA LEU A 24 3.42 0.97 25.67
C LEU A 24 4.71 0.67 24.90
N ARG A 25 5.61 -0.14 25.48
CA ARG A 25 6.83 -0.60 24.79
C ARG A 25 6.48 -1.42 23.53
N ALA A 26 5.52 -2.34 23.64
CA ALA A 26 5.07 -3.14 22.50
C ALA A 26 4.44 -2.27 21.39
N ILE A 27 3.63 -1.28 21.76
CA ILE A 27 3.02 -0.32 20.82
C ILE A 27 4.11 0.47 20.09
N ASN A 28 5.08 1.03 20.81
CA ASN A 28 6.15 1.84 20.21
C ASN A 28 7.03 1.00 19.25
N ASN A 29 7.39 -0.21 19.65
CA ASN A 29 8.14 -1.13 18.79
C ASN A 29 7.36 -1.46 17.52
N ARG A 30 6.06 -1.74 17.65
CA ARG A 30 5.20 -2.06 16.50
C ARG A 30 4.98 -0.86 15.58
N LEU A 31 4.80 0.34 16.13
CA LEU A 31 4.65 1.58 15.35
C LEU A 31 5.89 1.83 14.47
N SER A 32 7.09 1.68 15.04
CA SER A 32 8.35 1.82 14.29
C SER A 32 8.44 0.78 13.17
N ALA A 33 8.33 -0.51 13.50
CA ALA A 33 8.42 -1.58 12.50
C ALA A 33 7.35 -1.48 11.40
N LEU A 34 6.11 -1.12 11.76
CA LEU A 34 5.01 -0.99 10.81
C LEU A 34 5.21 0.21 9.88
N SER A 35 5.68 1.35 10.40
CA SER A 35 5.99 2.52 9.56
C SER A 35 7.06 2.22 8.53
N PHE A 36 8.16 1.57 8.93
CA PHE A 36 9.20 1.13 8.01
C PHE A 36 8.65 0.18 6.97
N HIS A 37 7.94 -0.88 7.41
CA HIS A 37 7.43 -1.89 6.50
C HIS A 37 6.48 -1.33 5.44
N ILE A 38 5.55 -0.44 5.82
CA ILE A 38 4.61 0.16 4.86
C ILE A 38 5.33 1.16 3.94
N ARG A 39 6.21 2.01 4.47
CA ARG A 39 6.90 3.02 3.65
C ARG A 39 7.83 2.42 2.62
N GLU A 40 8.50 1.32 2.96
CA GLU A 40 9.49 0.69 2.09
C GLU A 40 8.87 -0.31 1.12
N TYR A 41 7.96 -1.16 1.60
CA TYR A 41 7.51 -2.32 0.82
C TYR A 41 6.13 -2.16 0.19
N TYR A 42 5.28 -1.28 0.72
CA TYR A 42 3.98 -0.99 0.10
C TYR A 42 4.04 0.20 -0.85
N TRP A 43 5.08 1.03 -0.78
CA TRP A 43 5.21 2.18 -1.67
C TRP A 43 5.48 1.73 -3.10
N VAL A 44 4.78 2.35 -4.05
CA VAL A 44 5.02 2.21 -5.48
C VAL A 44 5.03 3.58 -6.16
N ASP A 45 6.07 3.80 -6.94
CA ASP A 45 6.24 4.90 -7.89
C ASP A 45 6.96 4.36 -9.13
N MET A 46 7.17 5.20 -10.16
CA MET A 46 7.84 4.76 -11.39
C MET A 46 9.26 4.21 -11.11
N LYS A 47 9.98 4.71 -10.11
CA LYS A 47 11.31 4.20 -9.75
C LYS A 47 11.20 2.80 -9.15
N LYS A 48 10.23 2.59 -8.25
CA LYS A 48 10.00 1.32 -7.60
C LYS A 48 9.51 0.25 -8.57
N ILE A 49 8.65 0.61 -9.52
CA ILE A 49 8.22 -0.31 -10.59
C ILE A 49 9.43 -0.76 -11.42
N ASN A 50 10.30 0.17 -11.82
CA ASN A 50 11.54 -0.15 -12.54
C ASN A 50 12.50 -1.05 -11.73
N GLU A 51 12.52 -0.89 -10.40
CA GLU A 51 13.28 -1.76 -9.49
C GLU A 51 12.69 -3.18 -9.49
N ILE A 52 11.37 -3.31 -9.30
CA ILE A 52 10.66 -4.61 -9.27
C ILE A 52 10.82 -5.33 -10.61
N TYR A 53 10.77 -4.60 -11.73
CA TYR A 53 10.96 -5.16 -13.07
C TYR A 53 12.34 -5.82 -13.25
N ARG A 54 13.32 -5.45 -12.43
CA ARG A 54 14.71 -5.97 -12.46
C ARG A 54 14.98 -6.97 -11.33
N TYR A 55 13.96 -7.37 -10.57
CA TYR A 55 14.13 -8.36 -9.52
C TYR A 55 14.63 -9.69 -10.09
N LYS A 56 15.60 -10.26 -9.38
CA LYS A 56 15.95 -11.66 -9.52
C LYS A 56 15.04 -12.46 -8.60
N THR A 57 14.60 -13.61 -9.08
CA THR A 57 13.80 -14.56 -8.30
C THR A 57 14.70 -15.51 -7.53
N GLU A 58 14.13 -16.19 -6.53
CA GLU A 58 14.83 -17.23 -5.74
C GLU A 58 16.06 -16.72 -4.97
N GLU A 59 16.06 -15.44 -4.58
CA GLU A 59 17.10 -14.88 -3.72
C GLU A 59 16.96 -15.44 -2.30
N TYR A 60 17.97 -16.20 -1.86
CA TYR A 60 18.04 -16.74 -0.50
C TYR A 60 19.19 -16.08 0.27
N SER A 61 18.93 -14.90 0.85
CA SER A 61 19.87 -14.17 1.70
C SER A 61 19.13 -13.16 2.58
N HIS A 62 19.73 -12.78 3.73
CA HIS A 62 19.28 -11.63 4.51
C HIS A 62 19.45 -10.30 3.76
N ASP A 63 20.38 -10.25 2.82
CA ASP A 63 20.67 -9.09 1.98
C ASP A 63 19.92 -9.13 0.63
N ALA A 64 18.92 -10.00 0.50
CA ALA A 64 18.10 -10.10 -0.70
C ALA A 64 17.35 -8.78 -0.96
N VAL A 65 17.36 -8.34 -2.21
CA VAL A 65 16.59 -7.19 -2.68
C VAL A 65 15.13 -7.60 -2.81
N ASN A 66 14.89 -8.77 -3.41
CA ASN A 66 13.55 -9.33 -3.60
C ASN A 66 13.09 -10.15 -2.37
N LYS A 67 12.87 -9.46 -1.24
CA LYS A 67 12.55 -10.10 0.05
C LYS A 67 11.27 -10.96 0.05
N PHE A 68 10.36 -10.70 -0.87
CA PHE A 68 9.07 -11.40 -0.97
C PHE A 68 9.03 -12.38 -2.14
N ASN A 69 10.14 -12.58 -2.87
CA ASN A 69 10.19 -13.42 -4.07
C ASN A 69 9.09 -13.05 -5.09
N ILE A 70 8.92 -11.76 -5.35
CA ILE A 70 7.97 -11.24 -6.33
C ILE A 70 8.51 -11.54 -7.73
N TYR A 71 7.66 -12.11 -8.57
CA TYR A 71 7.95 -12.33 -9.97
C TYR A 71 7.65 -11.05 -10.75
N PRO A 72 8.59 -10.51 -11.57
CA PRO A 72 8.37 -9.30 -12.36
C PRO A 72 7.11 -9.37 -13.25
N ASP A 73 6.77 -10.56 -13.74
CA ASP A 73 5.59 -10.84 -14.58
C ASP A 73 4.26 -10.55 -13.87
N GLN A 74 4.25 -10.36 -12.54
CA GLN A 74 3.07 -9.95 -11.80
C GLN A 74 2.73 -8.46 -11.94
N ILE A 75 3.65 -7.64 -12.45
CA ILE A 75 3.35 -6.23 -12.72
C ILE A 75 2.28 -6.16 -13.81
N PRO A 76 1.08 -5.63 -13.53
CA PRO A 76 0.04 -5.54 -14.54
C PRO A 76 0.44 -4.57 -15.65
N SER A 77 0.07 -4.89 -16.89
CA SER A 77 0.37 -4.04 -18.06
C SER A 77 -0.19 -2.62 -17.91
N TRP A 78 -1.37 -2.48 -17.30
CA TRP A 78 -2.01 -1.17 -17.08
C TRP A 78 -1.19 -0.26 -16.15
N LEU A 79 -0.42 -0.81 -15.22
CA LEU A 79 0.23 -0.02 -14.16
C LEU A 79 1.30 0.93 -14.71
N VAL A 80 2.10 0.45 -15.67
CA VAL A 80 3.23 1.21 -16.22
C VAL A 80 2.74 2.43 -16.99
N GLU A 81 1.64 2.30 -17.73
CA GLU A 81 1.00 3.40 -18.46
C GLU A 81 0.17 4.31 -17.54
N TRP A 82 -0.33 3.75 -16.44
CA TRP A 82 -1.18 4.47 -15.50
C TRP A 82 -0.37 5.31 -14.50
N ILE A 83 0.82 4.91 -14.07
CA ILE A 83 1.53 5.71 -13.06
C ILE A 83 2.15 6.98 -13.68
N PRO A 84 1.92 8.19 -13.13
CA PRO A 84 2.53 9.42 -13.63
C PRO A 84 4.01 9.53 -13.21
N ASP A 85 4.78 10.33 -13.93
CA ASP A 85 6.20 10.61 -13.60
C ASP A 85 6.39 11.21 -12.20
N LYS A 86 5.42 12.04 -11.77
CA LYS A 86 5.37 12.67 -10.46
C LYS A 86 4.15 12.19 -9.68
N GLY A 87 4.27 11.00 -9.11
CA GLY A 87 3.26 10.44 -8.23
C GLY A 87 3.63 9.05 -7.75
N GLY A 88 2.84 8.55 -6.82
CA GLY A 88 3.02 7.22 -6.24
C GLY A 88 1.97 6.96 -5.18
N TYR A 89 1.83 5.72 -4.77
CA TYR A 89 0.84 5.31 -3.78
C TYR A 89 1.29 4.07 -3.01
N LEU A 90 0.51 3.73 -1.99
CA LEU A 90 0.62 2.47 -1.27
C LEU A 90 -0.25 1.42 -1.97
N ILE A 91 0.37 0.34 -2.42
CA ILE A 91 -0.29 -0.82 -3.05
C ILE A 91 -1.35 -1.44 -2.12
N GLY A 92 -2.27 -2.20 -2.70
CA GLY A 92 -3.37 -2.82 -1.96
C GLY A 92 -2.91 -3.91 -1.00
N ASN A 93 -1.94 -4.73 -1.40
CA ASN A 93 -1.48 -5.86 -0.60
C ASN A 93 -0.06 -6.30 -0.96
N LEU A 94 0.61 -6.93 0.01
CA LEU A 94 1.91 -7.55 -0.15
C LEU A 94 1.99 -8.85 0.65
N GLN A 95 2.32 -9.93 -0.06
CA GLN A 95 2.43 -11.29 0.48
C GLN A 95 3.63 -12.01 -0.15
N PRO A 96 4.09 -13.14 0.43
CA PRO A 96 5.08 -13.98 -0.22
C PRO A 96 4.64 -14.36 -1.63
N ALA A 97 5.49 -14.09 -2.61
CA ALA A 97 5.28 -14.30 -4.04
C ALA A 97 4.03 -13.62 -4.63
N HIS A 98 3.44 -12.62 -3.96
CA HIS A 98 2.27 -11.93 -4.48
C HIS A 98 2.20 -10.46 -4.07
N MET A 99 1.96 -9.60 -5.05
CA MET A 99 1.77 -8.16 -4.86
C MET A 99 0.47 -7.72 -5.56
N ASP A 100 -0.43 -7.08 -4.81
CA ASP A 100 -1.67 -6.51 -5.37
C ASP A 100 -1.47 -5.03 -5.62
N PHE A 101 -1.24 -4.68 -6.88
CA PHE A 101 -0.96 -3.31 -7.30
C PHE A 101 -2.20 -2.40 -7.33
N ARG A 102 -3.41 -2.88 -7.04
CA ARG A 102 -4.59 -2.00 -7.09
C ARG A 102 -4.47 -0.83 -6.10
N PHE A 103 -4.91 0.35 -6.53
CA PHE A 103 -5.03 1.52 -5.68
C PHE A 103 -6.24 1.36 -4.77
N PHE A 104 -6.06 1.50 -3.45
CA PHE A 104 -7.16 1.55 -2.48
C PHE A 104 -7.21 2.90 -1.81
N SER A 105 -8.33 3.59 -1.98
CA SER A 105 -8.41 5.00 -1.66
C SER A 105 -8.42 5.27 -0.16
N LEU A 106 -9.20 4.50 0.62
CA LEU A 106 -9.21 4.61 2.07
C LEU A 106 -7.81 4.36 2.66
N GLY A 107 -7.09 3.35 2.14
CA GLY A 107 -5.76 3.00 2.60
C GLY A 107 -4.76 4.15 2.40
N ASN A 108 -4.77 4.75 1.21
CA ASN A 108 -3.86 5.84 0.85
C ASN A 108 -4.20 7.14 1.60
N LEU A 109 -5.46 7.59 1.53
CA LEU A 109 -5.89 8.83 2.18
C LEU A 109 -5.71 8.76 3.70
N TRP A 110 -6.08 7.63 4.33
CA TRP A 110 -5.90 7.48 5.77
C TRP A 110 -4.43 7.41 6.17
N SER A 111 -3.55 6.91 5.30
CA SER A 111 -2.11 6.90 5.57
C SER A 111 -1.51 8.32 5.58
N VAL A 112 -2.02 9.21 4.73
CA VAL A 112 -1.70 10.65 4.77
C VAL A 112 -2.20 11.28 6.06
N VAL A 113 -3.49 11.14 6.38
CA VAL A 113 -4.12 11.73 7.57
C VAL A 113 -3.45 11.25 8.87
N SER A 114 -3.13 9.95 8.95
CA SER A 114 -2.50 9.35 10.13
C SER A 114 -0.99 9.52 10.18
N SER A 115 -0.38 10.32 9.29
CA SER A 115 1.08 10.53 9.17
C SER A 115 1.89 9.23 9.04
N LEU A 116 1.28 8.18 8.48
CA LEU A 116 1.97 6.93 8.19
C LEU A 116 2.94 7.12 7.03
N THR A 117 2.55 7.86 5.99
CA THR A 117 3.42 8.23 4.87
C THR A 117 4.42 9.32 5.26
N THR A 118 5.53 9.43 4.53
CA THR A 118 6.41 10.62 4.62
C THR A 118 5.73 11.83 3.96
N PRO A 119 6.22 13.07 4.19
CA PRO A 119 5.71 14.24 3.49
C PRO A 119 5.76 14.08 1.96
N GLU A 120 6.85 13.56 1.43
CA GLU A 120 7.06 13.36 -0.02
C GLU A 120 6.11 12.30 -0.59
N GLN A 121 5.89 11.20 0.15
CA GLN A 121 4.92 10.18 -0.23
C GLN A 121 3.49 10.73 -0.20
N SER A 122 3.18 11.57 0.78
CA SER A 122 1.86 12.19 0.90
C SER A 122 1.59 13.14 -0.25
N GLU A 123 2.57 13.99 -0.60
CA GLU A 123 2.50 14.85 -1.78
C GLU A 123 2.37 14.01 -3.06
N SER A 124 3.14 12.93 -3.19
CA SER A 124 3.09 12.04 -4.35
C SER A 124 1.74 11.33 -4.51
N ILE A 125 1.07 10.96 -3.41
CA ILE A 125 -0.30 10.42 -3.43
C ILE A 125 -1.29 11.48 -3.94
N LEU A 126 -1.16 12.72 -3.48
CA LEU A 126 -2.05 13.81 -3.90
C LEU A 126 -1.81 14.18 -5.37
N ASN A 127 -0.56 14.23 -5.81
CA ASN A 127 -0.18 14.45 -7.21
C ASN A 127 -0.70 13.33 -8.12
N LEU A 128 -0.68 12.07 -7.66
CA LEU A 128 -1.30 10.96 -8.38
C LEU A 128 -2.81 11.15 -8.52
N ILE A 129 -3.52 11.51 -7.43
CA ILE A 129 -4.97 11.74 -7.45
C ILE A 129 -5.33 12.89 -8.40
N GLU A 130 -4.55 13.97 -8.40
CA GLU A 130 -4.73 15.09 -9.33
C GLU A 130 -4.48 14.67 -10.79
N SER A 131 -3.39 13.94 -11.04
CA SER A 131 -3.01 13.50 -12.39
C SER A 131 -3.99 12.45 -12.96
N LYS A 132 -4.56 11.60 -12.11
CA LYS A 132 -5.51 10.53 -12.46
C LYS A 132 -6.91 10.81 -11.93
N TRP A 133 -7.30 12.08 -11.98
CA TRP A 133 -8.58 12.55 -11.46
C TRP A 133 -9.76 11.82 -12.09
N ASP A 134 -9.76 11.64 -13.41
CA ASP A 134 -10.86 10.96 -14.11
C ASP A 134 -11.02 9.49 -13.71
N ASP A 135 -9.90 8.81 -13.41
CA ASP A 135 -9.90 7.41 -13.02
C ASP A 135 -10.27 7.20 -11.55
N LEU A 136 -9.82 8.08 -10.66
CA LEU A 136 -9.96 7.93 -9.21
C LEU A 136 -11.17 8.66 -8.62
N ILE A 137 -11.58 9.75 -9.25
CA ILE A 137 -12.71 10.60 -8.85
C ILE A 137 -13.81 10.58 -9.92
N GLY A 138 -13.46 10.84 -11.17
CA GLY A 138 -14.41 10.96 -12.28
C GLY A 138 -15.54 11.96 -11.96
N LYS A 139 -16.79 11.56 -12.22
CA LYS A 139 -17.98 12.39 -11.94
C LYS A 139 -18.54 12.21 -10.52
N MET A 140 -18.04 11.24 -9.75
CA MET A 140 -18.53 10.92 -8.41
C MET A 140 -17.36 10.59 -7.48
N PRO A 141 -16.95 11.53 -6.59
CA PRO A 141 -15.93 11.24 -5.60
C PRO A 141 -16.43 10.21 -4.58
N LEU A 142 -15.70 9.13 -4.26
CA LEU A 142 -14.48 8.64 -4.91
C LEU A 142 -14.59 7.14 -5.18
N LYS A 143 -13.74 6.61 -6.06
CA LYS A 143 -13.66 5.16 -6.25
C LYS A 143 -13.08 4.48 -5.00
N ILE A 144 -13.61 3.31 -4.65
CA ILE A 144 -13.11 2.51 -3.51
C ILE A 144 -11.74 1.92 -3.85
N CYS A 145 -11.61 1.37 -5.05
CA CYS A 145 -10.35 0.87 -5.59
C CYS A 145 -10.26 1.08 -7.11
N PHE A 146 -9.05 0.99 -7.65
CA PHE A 146 -8.77 1.07 -9.08
C PHE A 146 -7.60 0.15 -9.47
N PRO A 147 -7.65 -0.53 -10.63
CA PRO A 147 -8.85 -0.75 -11.46
C PRO A 147 -9.83 -1.76 -10.84
N ALA A 148 -10.96 -1.96 -11.50
CA ALA A 148 -11.88 -3.06 -11.20
C ALA A 148 -11.29 -4.40 -11.67
N LEU A 149 -11.78 -5.49 -11.09
CA LEU A 149 -11.48 -6.83 -11.60
C LEU A 149 -12.42 -7.15 -12.75
N GLU A 150 -11.89 -7.67 -13.85
CA GLU A 150 -12.68 -8.00 -15.04
C GLU A 150 -12.51 -9.47 -15.43
N TYR A 151 -13.48 -10.00 -16.19
CA TYR A 151 -13.44 -11.34 -16.78
C TYR A 151 -13.01 -12.45 -15.82
N GLU A 152 -11.90 -13.14 -16.12
CA GLU A 152 -11.39 -14.28 -15.34
C GLU A 152 -10.88 -13.84 -13.96
N GLU A 153 -10.30 -12.64 -13.83
CA GLU A 153 -9.88 -12.14 -12.53
C GLU A 153 -11.07 -11.95 -11.60
N TRP A 154 -12.17 -11.39 -12.13
CA TRP A 154 -13.42 -11.26 -11.39
C TRP A 154 -13.96 -12.64 -10.98
N ARG A 155 -14.04 -13.60 -11.91
CA ARG A 155 -14.56 -14.95 -11.63
C ARG A 155 -13.78 -15.65 -10.54
N ILE A 156 -12.44 -15.59 -10.61
CA ILE A 156 -11.54 -16.29 -9.70
C ILE A 156 -11.50 -15.62 -8.33
N ILE A 157 -11.28 -14.29 -8.29
CA ILE A 157 -11.03 -13.58 -7.03
C ILE A 157 -12.32 -13.36 -6.24
N THR A 158 -13.42 -13.02 -6.93
CA THR A 158 -14.70 -12.76 -6.26
C THR A 158 -15.54 -14.03 -6.08
N GLY A 159 -15.19 -15.12 -6.75
CA GLY A 159 -16.03 -16.32 -6.83
C GLY A 159 -17.28 -16.10 -7.70
N SER A 160 -17.17 -15.25 -8.72
CA SER A 160 -18.29 -14.81 -9.58
C SER A 160 -19.41 -14.12 -8.80
N ASP A 161 -19.06 -13.26 -7.83
CA ASP A 161 -20.03 -12.55 -7.00
C ASP A 161 -20.76 -11.45 -7.80
N PRO A 162 -22.07 -11.60 -8.07
CA PRO A 162 -22.83 -10.66 -8.90
C PRO A 162 -22.97 -9.27 -8.29
N LYS A 163 -22.63 -9.06 -7.01
CA LYS A 163 -22.63 -7.72 -6.41
C LYS A 163 -21.39 -6.90 -6.75
N ASN A 164 -20.31 -7.56 -7.15
CA ASN A 164 -19.00 -6.96 -7.38
C ASN A 164 -18.64 -6.96 -8.87
N THR A 165 -19.61 -6.70 -9.75
CA THR A 165 -19.42 -6.56 -11.21
C THR A 165 -18.92 -5.16 -11.59
#